data_AF-A0A832C4W8-F1
#
_entry.id   AF-A0A832C4W8-F1
#
_cell.length_a   1.000
_cell.length_b   1.000
_cell.length_c   1.000
_cell.angle_alpha   90.00
_cell.angle_beta   90.00
_cell.angle_gamma   90.00
#
_symmetry.space_group_name_H-M   'P 1'
#
loop_
_entity.id
_entity.type
_entity.pdbx_description
1 polymer ?
#
loop_
_entity_poly.entity_id
_entity_poly.type
_entity_poly.pdbx_seq_one_letter_code
_entity_poly.pdbx_strand_id
1 'polypeptide(L)'
;MAGWKVVLKHKNGVDKVEVIGIGSDPHKPVEVVKTSEGPAGKKILERIEKQKEIDLPPPIIPIFSPDDMYLYNYLLAKIADSDPDWELESDLPPLPNPFKELKNRDVFI
;
A
#
# COMPACT_ATOMS: atom_id res chain seq x y z
N MET A 1 -8.98 7.04 -17.22
CA MET A 1 -8.60 5.71 -16.71
C MET A 1 -8.51 5.84 -15.20
N ALA A 2 -9.20 5.00 -14.44
CA ALA A 2 -9.02 4.95 -12.99
C ALA A 2 -7.68 4.27 -12.69
N GLY A 3 -6.91 4.84 -11.79
CA GLY A 3 -5.62 4.32 -11.36
C GLY A 3 -5.42 4.65 -9.90
N TRP A 4 -4.66 3.81 -9.23
CA TRP A 4 -4.37 3.87 -7.81
C TRP A 4 -2.89 4.08 -7.63
N LYS A 5 -2.50 4.91 -6.68
CA LYS A 5 -1.13 5.36 -6.51
C LYS A 5 -0.76 5.30 -5.04
N VAL A 6 0.39 4.68 -4.78
CA VAL A 6 1.05 4.65 -3.48
C VAL A 6 2.49 5.13 -3.67
N VAL A 7 2.90 6.13 -2.90
CA VAL A 7 4.22 6.77 -3.01
C VAL A 7 4.87 6.82 -1.64
N LEU A 8 6.11 6.36 -1.54
CA LEU A 8 6.95 6.53 -0.37
C LEU A 8 8.10 7.48 -0.73
N LYS A 9 8.19 8.61 -0.05
CA LYS A 9 9.19 9.67 -0.31
C LYS A 9 10.11 9.81 0.88
N HIS A 10 11.41 9.92 0.63
CA HIS A 10 12.37 10.26 1.67
C HIS A 10 12.47 11.78 1.79
N LYS A 11 12.62 12.29 3.02
CA LYS A 11 12.89 13.70 3.31
C LYS A 11 14.13 14.29 2.63
N ASN A 12 15.05 13.45 2.15
CA ASN A 12 16.23 13.91 1.42
C ASN A 12 15.90 14.48 0.02
N GLY A 13 14.66 14.29 -0.46
CA GLY A 13 14.17 14.83 -1.73
C GLY A 13 14.66 14.10 -2.98
N VAL A 14 15.42 13.01 -2.82
CA VAL A 14 16.00 12.22 -3.92
C VAL A 14 15.43 10.81 -3.96
N ASP A 15 15.31 10.17 -2.80
CA ASP A 15 14.87 8.78 -2.73
C ASP A 15 13.34 8.68 -2.71
N LYS A 16 12.80 7.85 -3.62
CA LYS A 16 11.36 7.67 -3.79
C LYS A 16 11.04 6.26 -4.28
N VAL A 17 9.90 5.73 -3.88
CA VAL A 17 9.27 4.55 -4.48
C VAL A 17 7.84 4.90 -4.84
N GLU A 18 7.42 4.56 -6.05
CA GLU A 18 6.08 4.82 -6.56
C GLU A 18 5.51 3.56 -7.20
N VAL A 19 4.32 3.17 -6.74
CA VAL A 19 3.57 2.02 -7.25
C VAL A 19 2.24 2.53 -7.78
N ILE A 20 1.96 2.25 -9.04
CA ILE A 20 0.72 2.62 -9.73
C ILE A 20 -0.01 1.35 -10.16
N GLY A 21 -1.21 1.15 -9.65
CA GLY A 21 -2.14 0.12 -10.11
C GLY A 21 -3.11 0.70 -11.13
N ILE A 22 -3.14 0.17 -12.35
CA ILE A 22 -4.05 0.59 -13.42
C ILE A 22 -5.27 -0.33 -13.39
N GLY A 23 -6.47 0.23 -13.23
CA GLY A 23 -7.70 -0.54 -13.16
C GLY A 23 -8.75 0.10 -12.25
N SER A 24 -9.98 -0.39 -12.32
CA SER A 24 -11.09 0.13 -11.52
C SER A 24 -11.14 -0.41 -10.08
N ASP A 25 -10.40 -1.49 -9.78
CA ASP A 25 -10.39 -2.14 -8.47
C ASP A 25 -8.96 -2.19 -7.93
N PRO A 26 -8.66 -1.56 -6.77
CA PRO A 26 -7.32 -1.57 -6.18
C PRO A 26 -6.88 -2.95 -5.70
N HIS A 27 -7.81 -3.87 -5.44
CA HIS A 27 -7.49 -5.25 -5.07
C HIS A 27 -7.07 -6.11 -6.27
N LYS A 28 -7.49 -5.68 -7.46
CA LYS A 28 -7.31 -6.43 -8.73
C LYS A 28 -6.98 -5.46 -9.86
N PRO A 29 -5.85 -4.73 -9.77
CA PRO A 29 -5.41 -3.91 -10.88
C PRO A 29 -5.13 -4.81 -12.10
N VAL A 30 -5.39 -4.27 -13.29
CA VAL A 30 -5.08 -4.92 -14.57
C VAL A 30 -3.57 -4.92 -14.81
N GLU A 31 -2.89 -3.88 -14.34
CA GLU A 31 -1.44 -3.71 -14.47
C GLU A 31 -0.89 -2.97 -13.25
N VAL A 32 0.33 -3.32 -12.82
CA VAL A 32 1.05 -2.61 -11.76
C VAL A 32 2.39 -2.12 -12.28
N VAL A 33 2.56 -0.80 -12.31
CA VAL A 33 3.81 -0.12 -12.67
C VAL A 33 4.54 0.30 -11.40
N LYS A 34 5.83 -0.01 -11.33
CA LYS A 34 6.65 0.25 -10.14
C LYS A 34 7.88 1.01 -10.55
N THR A 35 8.15 2.12 -9.89
CA THR A 35 9.31 2.95 -10.14
C THR A 35 10.01 3.30 -8.84
N SER A 36 11.31 3.57 -8.93
CA SER A 36 12.10 4.02 -7.80
C SER A 36 13.14 5.06 -8.25
N GLU A 37 13.44 5.99 -7.36
CA GLU A 37 14.47 7.00 -7.52
C GLU A 37 15.44 6.91 -6.34
N GLY A 38 16.71 7.20 -6.60
CA GLY A 38 17.77 7.14 -5.60
C GLY A 38 18.20 5.72 -5.16
N PRO A 39 19.37 5.59 -4.51
CA PRO A 39 19.92 4.30 -4.12
C PRO A 39 19.14 3.62 -2.98
N ALA A 40 18.55 4.39 -2.05
CA ALA A 40 17.73 3.84 -0.98
C ALA A 40 16.34 3.45 -1.49
N GLY A 41 15.74 4.26 -2.37
CA GLY A 41 14.45 3.95 -3.01
C GLY A 41 14.52 2.63 -3.80
N LYS A 42 15.58 2.43 -4.59
CA LYS A 42 15.79 1.16 -5.31
C LYS A 42 15.86 -0.05 -4.37
N LYS A 43 16.61 0.06 -3.26
CA LYS A 43 16.72 -1.01 -2.26
C LYS A 43 15.37 -1.33 -1.60
N ILE A 44 14.56 -0.31 -1.33
CA ILE A 44 13.22 -0.50 -0.78
C ILE A 44 12.32 -1.24 -1.77
N LEU A 45 12.31 -0.84 -3.04
CA LEU A 45 11.51 -1.53 -4.05
C LEU A 45 11.91 -3.01 -4.16
N GLU A 46 13.21 -3.31 -4.21
CA GLU A 46 13.70 -4.70 -4.21
C GLU A 46 13.30 -5.48 -2.93
N ARG A 47 13.31 -4.82 -1.78
CA ARG A 47 12.87 -5.42 -0.51
C ARG A 47 11.39 -5.78 -0.54
N ILE A 48 10.54 -4.89 -1.05
CA ILE A 48 9.08 -5.10 -1.10
C ILE A 48 8.73 -6.23 -2.06
N GLU A 49 9.39 -6.28 -3.23
CA GLU A 49 9.19 -7.36 -4.19
C GLU A 49 9.54 -8.74 -3.62
N LYS A 50 10.47 -8.81 -2.65
CA LYS A 50 10.75 -10.06 -1.92
C LYS A 50 9.78 -10.30 -0.78
N GLN A 51 9.36 -9.25 -0.07
CA GLN A 51 8.49 -9.36 1.09
C GLN A 51 7.06 -9.73 0.73
N LYS A 52 6.54 -9.30 -0.43
CA LYS A 52 5.16 -9.62 -0.86
C LYS A 52 4.86 -11.12 -0.96
N GLU A 53 5.89 -11.96 -1.06
CA GLU A 53 5.76 -13.43 -1.12
C GLU A 53 5.75 -14.09 0.27
N ILE A 54 6.11 -13.36 1.34
CA ILE A 54 6.43 -13.93 2.67
C ILE A 54 5.68 -13.21 3.80
N ASP A 55 5.55 -11.89 3.72
CA ASP A 55 4.97 -11.03 4.75
C ASP A 55 3.52 -10.68 4.38
N LEU A 56 2.59 -11.47 4.89
CA LEU A 56 1.16 -11.25 4.69
C LEU A 56 0.64 -10.23 5.70
N PRO A 57 -0.21 -9.27 5.27
CA PRO A 57 -0.82 -8.32 6.19
C PRO A 57 -1.72 -9.02 7.22
N PRO A 58 -2.04 -8.33 8.33
CA PRO A 58 -3.08 -8.80 9.24
C PRO A 58 -4.39 -9.07 8.48
N PRO A 59 -5.19 -10.09 8.88
CA PRO A 59 -6.43 -10.44 8.18
C PRO A 59 -7.47 -9.31 8.03
N ILE A 60 -7.30 -8.20 8.77
CA ILE A 60 -8.12 -7.00 8.69
C ILE A 60 -7.91 -6.26 7.36
N ILE A 61 -6.75 -6.42 6.72
CA ILE A 61 -6.45 -5.89 5.39
C ILE A 61 -6.75 -7.00 4.37
N PRO A 62 -7.85 -6.91 3.62
CA PRO A 62 -8.20 -7.95 2.66
C PRO A 62 -7.24 -7.88 1.47
N ILE A 63 -6.40 -8.90 1.31
CA ILE A 63 -5.48 -9.04 0.18
C ILE A 63 -5.92 -10.20 -0.70
N PHE A 64 -6.05 -9.94 -2.00
CA PHE A 64 -6.56 -10.93 -2.95
C PHE A 64 -5.51 -11.42 -3.95
N SER A 65 -4.40 -10.70 -4.10
CA SER A 65 -3.31 -11.09 -5.00
C SER A 65 -1.97 -10.45 -4.59
N PRO A 66 -0.83 -10.94 -5.11
CA PRO A 66 0.47 -10.29 -4.92
C PRO A 66 0.57 -8.88 -5.53
N ASP A 67 -0.35 -8.55 -6.44
CA ASP A 67 -0.43 -7.25 -7.11
C ASP A 67 -1.53 -6.34 -6.51
N ASP A 68 -2.11 -6.74 -5.38
CA ASP A 68 -3.08 -5.94 -4.64
C ASP A 68 -2.42 -4.64 -4.13
N MET A 69 -3.02 -3.49 -4.45
CA MET A 69 -2.47 -2.19 -4.08
C MET A 69 -2.43 -1.97 -2.56
N TYR A 70 -3.32 -2.62 -1.79
CA TYR A 70 -3.27 -2.55 -0.33
C TYR A 70 -2.10 -3.34 0.25
N LEU A 71 -1.58 -4.35 -0.45
CA LEU A 71 -0.37 -5.06 -0.03
C LEU A 71 0.85 -4.12 -0.14
N TYR A 72 0.99 -3.42 -1.28
CA TYR A 72 2.05 -2.43 -1.45
C TYR A 72 1.95 -1.29 -0.43
N ASN A 73 0.74 -0.77 -0.20
CA ASN A 73 0.48 0.25 0.82
C ASN A 73 0.93 -0.22 2.21
N TYR A 74 0.52 -1.42 2.64
CA TYR A 74 0.91 -1.98 3.92
C TYR A 74 2.42 -2.13 4.08
N LEU A 75 3.11 -2.70 3.09
CA LEU A 75 4.56 -2.92 3.15
C LEU A 75 5.33 -1.59 3.18
N LEU A 76 4.89 -0.59 2.41
CA LEU A 76 5.48 0.75 2.44
C LEU A 76 5.18 1.49 3.75
N ALA A 77 3.98 1.34 4.31
CA ALA A 77 3.61 1.91 5.61
C ALA A 77 4.49 1.36 6.73
N LYS A 78 4.77 0.05 6.76
CA LYS A 78 5.71 -0.52 7.73
C LYS A 78 7.10 0.12 7.67
N ILE A 79 7.55 0.53 6.48
CA ILE A 79 8.83 1.22 6.33
C ILE A 79 8.74 2.63 6.91
N ALA A 80 7.72 3.41 6.54
CA ALA A 80 7.47 4.75 7.08
C ALA A 80 7.30 4.76 8.60
N ASP A 81 6.62 3.75 9.16
CA ASP A 81 6.44 3.60 10.61
C ASP A 81 7.75 3.26 11.32
N SER A 82 8.66 2.54 10.66
CA SER A 82 9.96 2.14 11.21
C SER A 82 11.07 3.19 11.04
N ASP A 83 10.93 4.06 10.05
CA ASP A 83 11.92 5.07 9.69
C ASP A 83 11.20 6.40 9.40
N PRO A 84 11.25 7.36 10.34
CA PRO A 84 10.50 8.61 10.26
C PRO A 84 11.00 9.54 9.15
N ASP A 85 12.10 9.22 8.47
CA ASP A 85 12.58 9.98 7.31
C ASP A 85 11.85 9.64 6.02
N TRP A 86 10.97 8.63 6.04
CA TRP A 86 10.09 8.28 4.96
C TRP A 86 8.65 8.72 5.25
N GLU A 87 7.99 9.23 4.22
CA GLU A 87 6.61 9.68 4.25
C GLU A 87 5.80 8.95 3.18
N LEU A 88 4.64 8.43 3.57
CA LEU A 88 3.75 7.66 2.70
C LEU A 88 2.56 8.51 2.25
N GLU A 89 2.34 8.55 0.95
CA GLU A 89 1.17 9.14 0.31
C GLU A 89 0.42 8.05 -0.47
N SER A 90 -0.91 8.03 -0.37
CA SER A 90 -1.75 7.04 -1.05
C SER A 90 -3.10 7.65 -1.42
N ASP A 91 -3.60 7.34 -2.61
CA ASP A 91 -4.95 7.70 -3.05
C ASP A 91 -5.97 6.54 -2.89
N LEU A 92 -5.54 5.45 -2.24
CA LEU A 92 -6.38 4.29 -2.05
C LEU A 92 -7.61 4.62 -1.19
N PRO A 93 -8.77 3.99 -1.49
CA PRO A 93 -9.93 4.16 -0.65
C PRO A 93 -9.63 3.63 0.76
N PRO A 94 -10.21 4.24 1.80
CA PRO A 94 -10.08 3.72 3.15
C PRO A 94 -10.73 2.34 3.24
N LEU A 95 -10.06 1.40 3.88
CA LEU A 95 -10.64 0.09 4.16
C LEU A 95 -11.84 0.25 5.12
N PRO A 96 -12.93 -0.50 4.92
CA PRO A 96 -14.05 -0.48 5.84
C PRO A 96 -13.59 -0.92 7.23
N ASN A 97 -13.91 -0.12 8.25
CA ASN A 97 -13.59 -0.47 9.63
C ASN A 97 -14.61 -1.54 10.11
N PRO A 98 -14.19 -2.79 10.36
CA PRO A 98 -15.12 -3.86 10.74
C PRO A 98 -15.85 -3.57 12.06
N PHE A 99 -15.27 -2.76 12.95
CA PHE A 99 -15.90 -2.37 14.22
C PHE A 99 -16.92 -1.24 14.08
N LYS A 100 -16.88 -0.48 12.98
CA LYS A 100 -17.83 0.62 12.72
C LYS A 100 -19.14 0.08 12.13
N GLU A 101 -19.09 -1.01 11.37
CA GLU A 101 -20.30 -1.66 10.84
C GLU A 101 -21.10 -2.39 11.92
N LEU A 102 -20.45 -2.95 12.94
CA LEU A 102 -21.12 -3.63 14.06
C LEU A 102 -21.99 -2.67 14.88
N LYS A 103 -21.53 -1.44 15.14
CA LYS A 103 -22.32 -0.42 15.86
C LYS A 103 -23.63 -0.03 15.17
N ASN A 104 -23.72 -0.18 13.85
CA ASN A 104 -24.96 0.11 13.10
C ASN A 104 -25.92 -1.09 13.06
N ARG A 105 -25.48 -2.30 13.42
CA ARG A 105 -26.34 -3.49 13.51
C ARG A 105 -26.96 -3.66 14.90
N ASP A 106 -26.34 -3.10 15.93
CA ASP A 106 -26.82 -3.18 17.32
C ASP A 106 -27.90 -2.14 17.68
N VAL A 107 -28.47 -1.41 16.71
CA VAL A 107 -29.55 -0.41 16.92
C VAL A 107 -30.96 -0.99 16.64
N PHE A 108 -31.05 -2.30 16.40
CA PHE A 108 -32.34 -3.00 16.28
C PHE A 108 -32.50 -4.03 17.42
N ILE A 109 -32.75 -3.54 18.64
CA ILE A 109 -33.36 -4.33 19.73
C ILE A 109 -34.47 -3.49 20.34
#